data_AF-A0A942C3B1-F1
#
_entry.id   AF-A0A942C3B1-F1
#
_cell.length_a   1.000
_cell.length_b   1.000
_cell.length_c   1.000
_cell.angle_alpha   90.00
_cell.angle_beta   90.00
_cell.angle_gamma   90.00
#
_symmetry.space_group_name_H-M   'P 1'
#
loop_
_entity.id
_entity.type
_entity.pdbx_description
1 polymer ?
#
loop_
_entity_poly.entity_id
_entity_poly.type
_entity_poly.pdbx_seq_one_letter_code
_entity_poly.pdbx_strand_id
1 'polypeptide(L)'
;MSFVQPIWNFEQEPSNEPMDETGVNLRAYFDRIDDDKIQQYSPSWTDEQVIEWDGNFRDDGELMLLCCERDVEIEEYRQVLEQCIAYRNRVRPHLIANS
;
A
#
# COMPACT_ATOMS: atom_id res chain seq x y z
N MET A 1 -9.28 23.02 8.59
CA MET A 1 -8.15 22.34 9.26
C MET A 1 -7.76 21.19 8.35
N SER A 2 -6.53 21.15 7.83
CA SER A 2 -6.04 19.99 7.09
C SER A 2 -5.76 18.89 8.10
N PHE A 3 -6.40 17.72 7.95
CA PHE A 3 -6.05 16.54 8.73
C PHE A 3 -4.67 16.07 8.25
N VAL A 4 -3.71 15.99 9.17
CA VAL A 4 -2.38 15.43 8.89
C VAL A 4 -2.46 13.96 9.23
N GLN A 5 -2.32 13.09 8.24
CA GLN A 5 -2.31 11.64 8.47
C GLN A 5 -1.10 11.23 9.32
N PRO A 6 -1.22 10.18 10.16
CA PRO A 6 -0.10 9.69 10.95
C PRO A 6 0.95 9.01 10.06
N ILE A 7 2.17 8.87 10.59
CA ILE A 7 3.20 8.03 9.97
C ILE A 7 2.81 6.57 10.20
N TRP A 8 2.54 5.84 9.12
CA TRP A 8 2.06 4.47 9.20
C TRP A 8 3.17 3.46 9.54
N ASN A 9 4.37 3.54 8.92
CA ASN A 9 5.47 2.58 9.13
C ASN A 9 5.10 1.11 8.82
N PHE A 10 4.22 0.87 7.86
CA PHE A 10 3.88 -0.46 7.37
C PHE A 10 5.09 -1.18 6.75
N GLU A 11 6.03 -0.45 6.15
CA GLU A 11 7.32 -1.00 5.68
C GLU A 11 8.03 -1.84 6.75
N GLN A 12 7.94 -1.40 8.01
CA GLN A 12 8.64 -2.01 9.15
C GLN A 12 7.80 -3.08 9.88
N GLU A 13 6.56 -3.34 9.43
CA GLU A 13 5.70 -4.35 10.03
C GLU A 13 6.29 -5.76 9.82
N PRO A 14 6.38 -6.60 10.87
CA PRO A 14 6.85 -7.96 10.71
C PRO A 14 6.06 -8.74 9.66
N SER A 15 6.77 -9.44 8.77
CA SER A 15 6.18 -10.39 7.83
C SER A 15 6.42 -11.82 8.30
N ASN A 16 5.46 -12.72 8.03
CA ASN A 16 5.64 -14.16 8.26
C ASN A 16 6.46 -14.83 7.14
N GLU A 17 6.64 -14.14 6.01
CA GLU A 17 7.39 -14.61 4.85
C GLU A 17 8.64 -13.74 4.64
N PRO A 18 9.76 -14.32 4.18
CA PRO A 18 10.92 -13.54 3.76
C PRO A 18 10.50 -12.54 2.69
N MET A 19 10.83 -11.27 2.89
CA MET A 19 10.61 -10.23 1.89
C MET A 19 11.93 -9.89 1.21
N ASP A 20 11.88 -9.78 -0.11
CA ASP A 20 12.94 -9.17 -0.90
C ASP A 20 12.85 -7.64 -0.87
N GLU A 21 13.80 -6.98 -1.54
CA GLU A 21 13.83 -5.52 -1.63
C GLU A 21 12.53 -4.95 -2.25
N THR A 22 12.00 -5.63 -3.26
CA THR A 22 10.74 -5.26 -3.93
C THR A 22 9.57 -5.24 -2.95
N GLY A 23 9.41 -6.28 -2.13
CA GLY A 23 8.36 -6.35 -1.12
C GLY A 23 8.47 -5.25 -0.06
N VAL A 24 9.68 -4.92 0.38
CA VAL A 24 9.94 -3.79 1.29
C VAL A 24 9.53 -2.47 0.64
N ASN A 25 9.98 -2.22 -0.60
CA ASN A 25 9.71 -0.97 -1.32
C ASN A 25 8.22 -0.80 -1.65
N LEU A 26 7.49 -1.89 -1.93
CA LEU A 26 6.03 -1.86 -2.10
C LEU A 26 5.31 -1.45 -0.81
N ARG A 27 5.75 -1.94 0.35
CA ARG A 27 5.20 -1.49 1.64
C ARG A 27 5.51 -0.03 1.93
N ALA A 28 6.74 0.41 1.64
CA ALA A 28 7.15 1.82 1.75
C ALA A 28 6.36 2.74 0.80
N TYR A 29 6.01 2.24 -0.38
CA TYR A 29 5.11 2.93 -1.30
C TYR A 29 3.72 3.13 -0.66
N PHE A 30 3.14 2.08 -0.09
CA PHE A 30 1.86 2.19 0.61
C PHE A 30 1.90 3.12 1.83
N ASP A 31 3.02 3.25 2.54
CA ASP A 31 3.17 4.23 3.63
C ASP A 31 2.99 5.69 3.17
N ARG A 32 3.23 5.96 1.88
CA ARG A 32 3.11 7.31 1.29
C ARG A 32 1.73 7.58 0.68
N ILE A 33 0.89 6.56 0.50
CA ILE A 33 -0.47 6.76 -0.03
C ILE A 33 -1.38 7.29 1.07
N ASP A 34 -2.15 8.33 0.73
CA ASP A 34 -3.11 8.94 1.64
C ASP A 34 -4.14 7.93 2.16
N ASP A 35 -4.47 8.01 3.45
CA ASP A 35 -5.47 7.13 4.07
C ASP A 35 -6.84 7.23 3.42
N ASP A 36 -7.28 8.45 3.08
CA ASP A 36 -8.53 8.69 2.38
C ASP A 36 -8.55 8.03 0.99
N LYS A 37 -7.39 7.90 0.33
CA LYS A 37 -7.27 7.16 -0.93
C LYS A 37 -7.37 5.66 -0.66
N ILE A 38 -6.58 5.11 0.26
CA ILE A 38 -6.56 3.68 0.62
C ILE A 38 -7.96 3.19 1.02
N GLN A 39 -8.75 3.99 1.74
CA GLN A 39 -10.12 3.64 2.14
C GLN A 39 -11.12 3.53 0.98
N GLN A 40 -10.80 4.05 -0.21
CA GLN A 40 -11.64 3.91 -1.40
C GLN A 40 -11.50 2.53 -2.05
N TYR A 41 -10.41 1.80 -1.79
CA TYR A 41 -10.18 0.48 -2.37
C TYR A 41 -11.35 -0.46 -2.10
N SER A 42 -11.76 -1.18 -3.15
CA SER A 42 -12.73 -2.27 -3.05
C SER A 42 -12.12 -3.59 -3.53
N PRO A 43 -12.19 -4.67 -2.72
CA PRO A 43 -11.74 -6.00 -3.15
C PRO A 43 -12.51 -6.54 -4.37
N SER A 44 -13.70 -6.00 -4.65
CA SER A 44 -14.54 -6.39 -5.80
C SER A 44 -14.13 -5.73 -7.13
N TRP A 45 -13.18 -4.80 -7.12
CA TRP A 45 -12.68 -4.16 -8.33
C TRP A 45 -11.89 -5.13 -9.20
N THR A 46 -12.02 -4.95 -10.51
CA THR A 46 -11.14 -5.62 -11.47
C THR A 46 -9.72 -5.09 -11.35
N ASP A 47 -8.76 -5.84 -11.90
CA ASP A 47 -7.36 -5.43 -11.94
C ASP A 47 -7.19 -4.09 -12.65
N GLU A 48 -7.87 -3.89 -13.78
CA GLU A 48 -7.91 -2.61 -14.51
C GLU A 48 -8.41 -1.45 -13.63
N GLN A 49 -9.46 -1.67 -12.85
CA GLN A 49 -9.99 -0.65 -11.93
C GLN A 49 -9.02 -0.32 -10.80
N VAL A 50 -8.28 -1.31 -10.29
CA VAL A 50 -7.23 -1.08 -9.27
C VAL A 50 -6.06 -0.30 -9.87
N ILE A 51 -5.65 -0.64 -11.09
CA ILE A 51 -4.58 0.03 -11.85
C ILE A 51 -4.95 1.50 -12.11
N GLU A 52 -6.15 1.76 -12.63
CA GLU A 52 -6.65 3.12 -12.88
C GLU A 52 -6.79 3.93 -11.57
N TRP A 53 -7.27 3.29 -10.50
CA TRP A 53 -7.41 3.94 -9.19
C TRP A 53 -6.06 4.32 -8.58
N ASP A 54 -5.08 3.41 -8.63
CA ASP A 54 -3.74 3.68 -8.10
C ASP A 54 -3.08 4.83 -8.88
N GLY A 55 -3.14 4.76 -10.21
CA GLY A 55 -2.69 5.83 -11.11
C GLY A 55 -1.17 5.99 -11.21
N ASN A 56 -0.37 5.11 -10.59
CA ASN A 56 1.09 5.06 -10.76
C ASN A 56 1.56 3.87 -11.59
N PHE A 57 0.64 3.08 -12.13
CA PHE A 57 0.95 2.06 -13.13
C PHE A 57 1.26 2.72 -14.48
N ARG A 58 2.23 2.16 -15.20
CA ARG A 58 2.59 2.54 -16.58
C ARG A 58 1.61 1.93 -17.58
N ASP A 59 1.66 2.40 -18.83
CA ASP A 59 0.84 1.90 -19.95
C ASP A 59 1.05 0.41 -20.27
N ASP A 60 2.12 -0.20 -19.75
CA ASP A 60 2.43 -1.64 -19.84
C ASP A 60 1.87 -2.47 -18.67
N GLY A 61 1.23 -1.84 -17.69
CA GLY A 61 0.64 -2.51 -16.52
C GLY A 61 1.59 -2.71 -15.33
N GLU A 62 2.79 -2.12 -15.36
CA GLU A 62 3.76 -2.18 -14.25
C GLU A 62 3.65 -0.96 -13.32
N LEU A 63 3.67 -1.18 -12.00
CA LEU A 63 3.72 -0.09 -11.03
C LEU A 63 5.08 0.63 -11.09
N MET A 64 5.08 1.96 -11.13
CA MET A 64 6.31 2.76 -10.98
C MET A 64 6.84 2.73 -9.54
N LEU A 65 7.41 1.60 -9.13
CA LEU A 65 8.26 1.53 -7.96
C LEU A 65 9.70 1.88 -8.35
N LEU A 66 10.24 2.93 -7.75
CA LEU A 66 11.65 3.28 -7.91
C LEU A 66 12.49 2.24 -7.15
N CYS A 67 13.45 1.63 -7.86
CA CYS A 67 14.39 0.62 -7.35
C CYS A 67 13.72 -0.67 -6.87
N CYS A 68 13.40 -1.60 -7.76
CA CYS A 68 12.97 -2.95 -7.39
C CYS A 68 13.81 -3.98 -8.16
N GLU A 69 14.10 -5.13 -7.53
CA GLU A 69 14.87 -6.21 -8.16
C GLU A 69 14.05 -6.95 -9.23
N ARG A 70 12.71 -6.79 -9.19
CA ARG A 70 11.72 -7.40 -10.06
C ARG A 70 10.45 -6.56 -10.12
N ASP A 71 9.64 -6.81 -11.15
CA ASP A 71 8.33 -6.19 -11.31
C ASP A 71 7.33 -6.73 -10.27
N VAL A 72 6.33 -5.90 -9.92
CA VAL A 72 5.24 -6.25 -9.02
C VAL A 72 3.99 -6.49 -9.85
N GLU A 73 3.53 -7.74 -9.87
CA GLU A 73 2.29 -8.11 -10.53
C GLU A 73 1.06 -7.64 -9.71
N ILE A 74 -0.08 -7.50 -10.38
CA ILE A 74 -1.30 -6.98 -9.77
C ILE A 74 -1.81 -7.85 -8.60
N GLU A 75 -1.57 -9.17 -8.66
CA GLU A 75 -1.93 -10.09 -7.58
C GLU A 75 -1.16 -9.79 -6.29
N GLU A 76 0.17 -9.62 -6.38
CA GLU A 76 1.02 -9.26 -5.24
C GLU A 76 0.68 -7.85 -4.73
N TYR A 77 0.46 -6.90 -5.64
CA TYR A 77 0.04 -5.54 -5.27
C TYR A 77 -1.23 -5.57 -4.40
N ARG A 78 -2.27 -6.30 -4.85
CA ARG A 78 -3.55 -6.41 -4.11
C ARG A 78 -3.36 -7.11 -2.78
N GLN A 79 -2.57 -8.18 -2.75
CA GLN A 79 -2.27 -8.90 -1.51
C GLN A 79 -1.60 -8.00 -0.47
N VAL A 80 -0.61 -7.20 -0.88
CA VAL A 80 0.13 -6.31 0.03
C VAL A 80 -0.72 -5.07 0.40
N LEU A 81 -1.56 -4.57 -0.50
CA LEU A 81 -2.54 -3.52 -0.20
C LEU A 81 -3.51 -3.96 0.90
N GLU A 82 -4.04 -5.19 0.82
CA GLU A 82 -4.95 -5.72 1.84
C GLU A 82 -4.25 -5.91 3.19
N GLN A 83 -2.98 -6.31 3.19
CA GLN A 83 -2.15 -6.32 4.40
C GLN A 83 -1.97 -4.91 4.97
N CYS A 84 -1.74 -3.90 4.12
CA CYS A 84 -1.64 -2.51 4.53
C CYS A 84 -2.94 -2.03 5.18
N ILE A 85 -4.09 -2.31 4.57
CA ILE A 85 -5.41 -1.95 5.12
C ILE A 85 -5.63 -2.61 6.48
N ALA A 86 -5.34 -3.91 6.60
CA ALA A 86 -5.44 -4.63 7.87
C ALA A 86 -4.53 -4.02 8.95
N TYR A 87 -3.29 -3.68 8.58
CA TYR A 87 -2.34 -3.00 9.44
C TYR A 87 -2.88 -1.64 9.92
N ARG A 88 -3.27 -0.76 8.99
CA ARG A 88 -3.80 0.57 9.31
C ARG A 88 -5.02 0.48 10.21
N ASN A 89 -5.95 -0.43 9.95
CA ASN A 89 -7.12 -0.65 10.80
C ASN A 89 -6.74 -1.06 12.23
N ARG A 90 -5.68 -1.86 12.40
CA ARG A 90 -5.17 -2.29 13.72
C ARG A 90 -4.49 -1.16 14.49
N VAL A 91 -3.67 -0.34 13.82
CA VAL A 91 -2.86 0.70 14.50
C VAL A 91 -3.54 2.06 14.58
N ARG A 92 -4.47 2.39 13.67
CA ARG A 92 -5.17 3.69 13.58
C ARG A 92 -5.77 4.14 14.93
N PRO A 93 -6.46 3.29 15.72
CA PRO A 93 -6.97 3.71 17.03
C PRO A 93 -5.88 4.18 18.00
N HIS A 94 -4.69 3.58 17.93
CA HIS A 94 -3.56 3.90 18.81
C HIS A 94 -2.82 5.16 18.35
N LEU A 95 -2.76 5.43 17.04
CA LEU A 95 -2.11 6.63 16.49
C LEU A 95 -3.01 7.87 16.65
N ILE A 96 -4.32 7.71 16.48
CA ILE A 96 -5.29 8.81 16.66
C ILE A 96 -5.50 9.14 18.15
N ALA A 97 -5.44 8.15 19.05
CA ALA A 97 -5.57 8.41 20.48
C ALA A 97 -4.36 9.14 21.09
N ASN A 98 -3.22 9.19 20.39
CA ASN A 98 -1.97 9.81 20.84
C ASN A 98 -1.59 11.06 20.02
N SER A 99 -2.48 11.58 19.16
CA SER A 99 -2.27 12.79 18.33
C SER A 99 -3.01 14.02 18.83
#